data_AF-A0A845TV93-F1
#
_entry.id   AF-A0A845TV93-F1
#
_cell.length_a   1.000
_cell.length_b   1.000
_cell.length_c   1.000
_cell.angle_alpha   90.00
_cell.angle_beta   90.00
_cell.angle_gamma   90.00
#
_symmetry.space_group_name_H-M   'P 1'
#
loop_
_entity.id
_entity.type
_entity.pdbx_description
1 polymer ?
#
loop_
_entity_poly.entity_id
_entity_poly.type
_entity_poly.pdbx_seq_one_letter_code
_entity_poly.pdbx_strand_id
1 'polypeptide(L)'
;MKNIDVEIIETAEFGTVLKCSDLEAADEFEDFLTEQCFVPFKVALQAQEISFFFGQASTTEKVREVYERFSRQREITDCRIQF
;
A
#
# COMPACT_ATOMS: atom_id res chain seq x y z
N MET A 1 5.67 3.81 17.65
CA MET A 1 4.78 3.53 16.51
C MET A 1 5.04 4.61 15.48
N LYS A 2 5.75 4.30 14.38
CA LYS A 2 5.81 5.22 13.24
C LYS A 2 4.41 5.20 12.61
N ASN A 3 3.68 6.32 12.66
CA ASN A 3 2.55 6.50 11.77
C ASN A 3 3.11 6.52 10.35
N ILE A 4 2.87 5.47 9.59
CA ILE A 4 3.17 5.46 8.16
C ILE A 4 2.11 6.36 7.52
N ASP A 5 2.54 7.53 7.05
CA ASP A 5 1.67 8.47 6.39
C ASP A 5 1.44 7.96 4.96
N VAL A 6 0.29 7.32 4.74
CA VAL A 6 -0.18 6.93 3.41
C VAL A 6 -1.34 7.79 2.98
N GLU A 7 -1.30 8.25 1.74
CA GLU A 7 -2.34 9.06 1.13
C GLU A 7 -3.07 8.20 0.10
N ILE A 8 -4.39 8.06 0.24
CA ILE A 8 -5.23 7.35 -0.74
C ILE A 8 -6.11 8.38 -1.44
N ILE A 9 -5.89 8.55 -2.74
CA ILE A 9 -6.62 9.51 -3.57
C ILE A 9 -7.27 8.81 -4.76
N GLU A 10 -8.26 9.48 -5.35
CA GLU A 10 -8.85 9.08 -6.63
C GLU A 10 -8.42 10.08 -7.71
N THR A 11 -8.06 9.56 -8.87
CA THR A 11 -7.64 10.33 -10.03
C THR A 11 -8.53 9.97 -11.21
N ALA A 12 -8.89 10.96 -12.03
CA ALA A 12 -9.72 10.71 -13.21
C ALA A 12 -9.04 9.77 -14.23
N GLU A 13 -7.71 9.86 -14.34
CA GLU A 13 -6.92 9.11 -15.33
C GLU A 13 -6.60 7.69 -14.88
N PHE A 14 -6.30 7.48 -13.60
CA PHE A 14 -5.81 6.19 -13.11
C PHE A 14 -6.69 5.51 -12.05
N GLY A 15 -7.82 6.13 -11.68
CA GLY A 15 -8.68 5.65 -10.60
C GLY A 15 -8.02 5.82 -9.24
N THR A 16 -8.13 4.80 -8.38
CA THR A 16 -7.59 4.86 -7.01
C THR A 16 -6.07 4.70 -6.99
N VAL A 17 -5.40 5.59 -6.26
CA VAL A 17 -3.94 5.61 -6.06
C VAL A 17 -3.63 5.63 -4.57
N LEU A 18 -2.74 4.74 -4.13
CA LEU A 18 -2.14 4.79 -2.80
C LEU A 18 -0.72 5.31 -2.92
N LYS A 19 -0.40 6.33 -2.14
CA LYS A 19 0.93 6.92 -2.04
C LYS A 19 1.53 6.59 -0.69
N CYS A 20 2.80 6.21 -0.68
CA CYS A 20 3.54 5.88 0.52
C CYS A 20 4.91 6.55 0.48
N SER A 21 5.18 7.42 1.46
CA SER A 21 6.47 8.10 1.62
C SER A 21 7.51 7.24 2.35
N ASP A 22 7.09 6.17 3.02
CA ASP A 22 8.01 5.22 3.67
C ASP A 22 8.36 4.11 2.66
N LEU A 23 9.58 4.18 2.11
CA LEU A 23 10.04 3.26 1.06
C LEU A 23 10.13 1.81 1.53
N GLU A 24 10.48 1.58 2.80
CA GLU A 24 10.53 0.23 3.39
C GLU A 24 9.11 -0.33 3.49
N ALA A 25 8.16 0.48 3.98
CA ALA A 25 6.77 0.08 4.03
C ALA A 25 6.15 -0.17 2.65
N ALA A 26 6.56 0.61 1.64
CA ALA A 26 6.09 0.44 0.27
C ALA A 26 6.61 -0.85 -0.35
N ASP A 27 7.88 -1.21 -0.12
CA ASP A 27 8.46 -2.48 -0.57
C ASP A 27 7.74 -3.68 0.06
N GLU A 28 7.55 -3.66 1.38
CA GLU A 28 6.78 -4.70 2.10
C GLU A 28 5.31 -4.77 1.63
N PHE A 29 4.71 -3.63 1.28
CA PHE A 29 3.35 -3.59 0.77
C PHE A 29 3.26 -4.19 -0.65
N GLU A 30 4.27 -3.99 -1.50
CA GLU A 30 4.35 -4.61 -2.83
C GLU A 30 4.43 -6.14 -2.72
N ASP A 31 5.24 -6.64 -1.79
CA ASP A 31 5.31 -8.07 -1.47
C ASP A 31 3.95 -8.60 -1.00
N PHE A 32 3.31 -7.92 -0.04
CA PHE A 32 1.99 -8.29 0.45
C PHE A 32 0.94 -8.34 -0.67
N LEU A 33 0.91 -7.34 -1.56
CA LEU A 33 0.00 -7.33 -2.70
C LEU A 33 0.23 -8.55 -3.60
N THR A 34 1.49 -8.87 -3.88
CA THR A 34 1.89 -10.02 -4.69
C THR A 34 1.43 -11.33 -4.06
N GLU A 35 1.68 -11.53 -2.76
CA GLU A 35 1.26 -12.73 -2.01
C GLU A 35 -0.27 -12.89 -2.00
N GLN A 36 -1.00 -11.78 -1.89
CA GLN A 36 -2.47 -11.78 -1.87
C GLN A 36 -3.09 -11.78 -3.28
N CYS A 37 -2.28 -11.93 -4.34
CA CYS A 37 -2.70 -11.89 -5.74
C CYS A 37 -3.41 -10.59 -6.16
N PHE A 38 -3.09 -9.47 -5.49
CA PHE A 38 -3.48 -8.13 -5.93
C PHE A 38 -2.39 -7.58 -6.85
N VAL A 39 -2.78 -7.20 -8.06
CA VAL A 39 -1.84 -6.63 -9.03
C VAL A 39 -2.19 -5.16 -9.26
N PRO A 40 -1.37 -4.21 -8.80
CA PRO A 40 -1.54 -2.82 -9.18
C PRO A 40 -1.32 -2.68 -10.70
N PHE A 41 -2.10 -1.81 -11.32
CA PHE A 41 -1.93 -1.45 -12.74
C PHE A 41 -0.55 -0.86 -13.03
N LYS A 42 -0.03 -0.08 -12.08
CA LYS A 42 1.28 0.58 -12.17
C LYS A 42 1.82 0.82 -10.77
N VAL A 43 3.15 0.78 -10.64
CA VAL A 43 3.88 1.29 -9.48
C VAL A 43 4.87 2.35 -9.98
N ALA A 44 4.99 3.48 -9.30
CA ALA A 44 5.90 4.55 -9.69
C ALA A 44 6.58 5.20 -8.48
N LEU A 45 7.90 5.40 -8.57
CA LEU A 45 8.68 6.16 -7.59
C LEU A 45 8.81 7.62 -8.03
N GLN A 46 8.42 8.57 -7.19
CA GLN A 46 8.58 10.00 -7.42
C GLN A 46 9.11 10.71 -6.17
N ALA A 47 10.25 11.41 -6.27
CA ALA A 47 10.75 12.31 -5.24
C ALA A 47 10.81 11.78 -3.79
N GLN A 48 10.96 10.45 -3.62
CA GLN A 48 10.96 9.67 -2.36
C GLN A 48 9.59 9.13 -1.90
N GLU A 49 8.59 9.10 -2.77
CA GLU A 49 7.29 8.48 -2.54
C GLU A 49 7.02 7.41 -3.60
N ILE A 50 6.47 6.27 -3.18
CA ILE A 50 5.98 5.23 -4.09
C ILE A 50 4.46 5.35 -4.23
N SER A 51 3.99 5.38 -5.47
CA SER A 51 2.58 5.40 -5.84
C SER A 51 2.16 4.07 -6.45
N PHE A 52 1.14 3.44 -5.87
CA PHE A 52 0.47 2.23 -6.35
C PHE A 52 -0.85 2.62 -7.01
N PHE A 53 -1.00 2.32 -8.29
CA PHE A 53 -2.18 2.63 -9.09
C PHE A 53 -3.05 1.38 -9.21
N PHE A 54 -4.30 1.42 -8.72
CA PHE A 54 -5.20 0.26 -8.69
C PHE A 54 -6.25 0.26 -9.80
N GLY A 55 -6.24 1.27 -10.69
CA GLY A 55 -7.19 1.41 -11.78
C GLY A 55 -8.57 1.90 -11.34
N GLN A 56 -9.44 2.16 -12.32
CA GLN A 56 -10.78 2.71 -12.11
C GLN A 56 -11.80 1.71 -11.53
N ALA A 57 -11.52 0.40 -11.60
CA ALA A 57 -12.38 -0.63 -11.00
C ALA A 57 -12.24 -0.71 -9.47
N SER A 58 -11.20 -0.08 -8.92
CA SER A 58 -10.89 -0.07 -7.49
C SER A 58 -11.40 1.20 -6.84
N THR A 59 -11.93 1.10 -5.63
CA THR A 59 -12.39 2.24 -4.83
C THR A 59 -11.41 2.55 -3.71
N THR A 60 -11.40 3.81 -3.26
CA THR A 60 -10.60 4.26 -2.11
C THR A 60 -10.87 3.43 -0.86
N GLU A 61 -12.12 3.03 -0.61
CA GLU A 61 -12.52 2.17 0.51
C GLU A 61 -11.88 0.78 0.43
N LYS A 62 -11.89 0.15 -0.76
CA LYS A 62 -11.27 -1.18 -0.94
C LYS A 62 -9.76 -1.11 -0.77
N VAL A 63 -9.11 -0.10 -1.34
CA VAL A 63 -7.67 0.09 -1.21
C VAL A 63 -7.28 0.37 0.26
N ARG A 64 -8.10 1.13 0.99
CA ARG A 64 -7.93 1.33 2.43
C ARG A 64 -8.04 0.02 3.20
N GLU A 65 -9.06 -0.80 2.92
CA GLU A 65 -9.23 -2.10 3.59
C GLU A 65 -8.03 -3.02 3.34
N VAL A 66 -7.51 -3.05 2.11
CA VAL A 66 -6.30 -3.83 1.75
C VAL A 66 -5.09 -3.33 2.55
N TYR A 67 -4.89 -2.01 2.63
CA TYR A 67 -3.78 -1.43 3.39
C TYR A 67 -3.91 -1.64 4.91
N GLU A 68 -5.13 -1.61 5.46
CA GLU A 68 -5.37 -1.93 6.87
C GLU A 68 -5.05 -3.40 7.18
N ARG A 69 -5.35 -4.33 6.27
CA ARG A 69 -4.96 -5.74 6.40
C ARG A 69 -3.43 -5.90 6.42
N PHE A 70 -2.74 -5.23 5.50
CA PHE A 70 -1.28 -5.17 5.49
C PHE A 70 -0.74 -4.65 6.83
N SER A 71 -1.25 -3.51 7.30
CA SER A 71 -0.80 -2.89 8.56
C SER A 71 -0.93 -3.87 9.74
N ARG A 72 -2.07 -4.56 9.86
CA ARG A 72 -2.28 -5.58 10.89
C ARG A 72 -1.34 -6.77 10.75
N GLN A 73 -1.09 -7.25 9.53
CA GLN A 73 -0.15 -8.35 9.30
C GLN A 73 1.29 -7.95 9.66
N ARG A 74 1.67 -6.70 9.38
CA ARG A 74 2.98 -6.15 9.72
C ARG A 74 3.18 -6.04 11.23
N GLU A 75 2.17 -5.54 11.96
CA GLU A 75 2.17 -5.50 13.44
C GLU A 75 2.31 -6.90 14.06
N ILE A 76 1.69 -7.92 13.47
CA ILE A 76 1.80 -9.31 13.92
C ILE A 76 3.20 -9.87 13.66
N THR A 77 3.83 -9.48 12.55
CA THR A 77 5.17 -9.97 12.18
C THR A 77 6.25 -9.36 13.06
N ASP A 78 6.12 -8.08 13.42
CA ASP A 78 7.00 -7.40 14.39
C ASP A 78 6.93 -8.07 15.79
N CYS A 79 5.74 -8.55 16.21
CA CYS A 79 5.59 -9.34 17.44
C CYS A 79 6.27 -10.71 17.41
N ARG A 80 6.48 -11.34 16.25
CA ARG A 80 7.01 -12.72 16.15
C ARG A 80 8.53 -12.81 16.20
N ILE A 81 9.26 -11.69 16.08
CA ILE A 81 10.74 -11.64 16.12
C ILE A 81 11.25 -11.30 17.56
N GLN A 82 10.39 -11.39 18.58
CA GLN A 82 10.77 -11.18 20.00
C GLN A 82 10.93 -12.47 20.83
N PHE A 83 11.19 -13.62 20.21
CA PHE A 83 11.46 -14.89 20.92
C PHE A 83 12.86 -15.43 20.67
#